data_AF-A0A453SU55-F1
#
_entry.id   AF-A0A453SU55-F1
#
_cell.length_a   1.000
_cell.length_b   1.000
_cell.length_c   1.000
_cell.angle_alpha   90.00
_cell.angle_beta   90.00
_cell.angle_gamma   90.00
#
_symmetry.space_group_name_H-M   'P 1'
#
loop_
_entity.id
_entity.type
_entity.pdbx_description
1 polymer ?
#
loop_
_entity_poly.entity_id
_entity_poly.type
_entity_poly.pdbx_seq_one_letter_code
_entity_poly.pdbx_strand_id
1 'polypeptide(L)'
;MNKPGFVDIYPASRIPRNIQHNFKPISRFKPRGVEEQSNAMNATRQKGIRIVTDSGSVSSALRWASDEEVRRQVYVVGNSEPRENIGVLDELIDARDEFAKTMGCRSYAEFAIRPNMAASVDVVMSFLNDLSDTVRHKADEEFNTIKDFKRRVCNDKSADLEPWDEDYFIGMMKSSAHTVDPSVVASYFPLSQCIKGLNVLVESLFGATFHQVPMGDGESWHPNVIKLSLHHPDEGDLGFMYLDLYSRKGKYPGCAHFAIRGGRRLSGTNYQLPIIALVCNFSSSRGLTARLNHCDVETLFHEFGHALHSLLSRTVFCWFFIQVIKRFLHILSGSTLIFAGISAFLWY
;
A
#
# COMPACT_ATOMS: atom_id res chain seq x y z
N MET A 1 16.93 21.28 13.79
CA MET A 1 17.25 20.05 14.57
C MET A 1 16.63 18.89 13.81
N ASN A 2 17.46 18.12 13.08
CA ASN A 2 17.03 16.93 12.37
C ASN A 2 16.25 16.01 13.32
N LYS A 3 14.96 15.84 13.06
CA LYS A 3 14.15 14.88 13.83
C LYS A 3 14.61 13.46 13.46
N PRO A 4 14.73 12.54 14.41
CA PRO A 4 15.50 11.32 14.16
C PRO A 4 14.88 10.28 13.21
N GLY A 5 13.73 10.53 12.57
CA GLY A 5 12.99 9.52 11.81
C GLY A 5 12.51 8.34 12.69
N PHE A 6 12.40 8.57 14.00
CA PHE A 6 11.92 7.60 14.97
C PHE A 6 11.35 8.27 16.23
N VAL A 7 10.55 7.50 16.98
CA VAL A 7 10.00 7.84 18.29
C VAL A 7 10.46 6.79 19.31
N ASP A 8 11.06 7.24 20.41
CA ASP A 8 11.52 6.39 21.50
C ASP A 8 10.52 6.40 22.66
N ILE A 9 9.83 5.27 22.87
CA ILE A 9 8.80 5.11 23.90
C ILE A 9 9.38 4.42 25.13
N TYR A 10 9.21 5.07 26.30
CA TYR A 10 9.57 4.53 27.60
C TYR A 10 8.41 4.69 28.59
N PRO A 11 8.15 3.69 29.47
CA PRO A 11 8.68 2.32 29.42
C PRO A 11 8.10 1.50 28.25
N ALA A 12 8.78 0.40 27.88
CA ALA A 12 8.30 -0.52 26.84
C ALA A 12 6.88 -1.08 27.09
N SER A 13 6.41 -1.09 28.34
CA SER A 13 5.06 -1.56 28.72
C SER A 13 3.92 -0.67 28.20
N ARG A 14 4.21 0.54 27.71
CA ARG A 14 3.22 1.41 27.03
C ARG A 14 2.82 0.87 25.65
N ILE A 15 3.60 -0.06 25.09
CA ILE A 15 3.30 -0.76 23.84
C ILE A 15 2.78 -2.17 24.19
N PRO A 16 1.62 -2.59 23.66
CA PRO A 16 1.10 -3.95 23.86
C PRO A 16 2.09 -5.04 23.44
N ARG A 17 2.23 -6.09 24.27
CA ARG A 17 3.23 -7.16 24.08
C ARG A 17 3.14 -7.85 22.71
N ASN A 18 1.93 -8.02 22.20
CA ASN A 18 1.65 -8.65 20.91
C ASN A 18 2.23 -7.88 19.72
N ILE A 19 2.52 -6.57 19.84
CA ILE A 19 3.08 -5.78 18.73
C ILE A 19 4.53 -5.35 18.96
N GLN A 20 5.11 -5.61 20.13
CA GLN A 20 6.50 -5.18 20.43
C GLN A 20 7.53 -5.79 19.49
N HIS A 21 7.25 -6.97 18.92
CA HIS A 21 8.13 -7.65 17.97
C HIS A 21 8.26 -6.93 16.63
N ASN A 22 7.33 -6.01 16.31
CA ASN A 22 7.38 -5.18 15.12
C ASN A 22 8.39 -4.02 15.24
N PHE A 23 8.87 -3.74 16.46
CA PHE A 23 9.65 -2.53 16.76
C PHE A 23 11.02 -2.86 17.35
N LYS A 24 11.92 -1.88 17.35
CA LYS A 24 13.30 -2.08 17.81
C LYS A 24 13.41 -1.88 19.34
N PRO A 25 13.89 -2.85 20.12
CA PRO A 25 14.08 -2.67 21.55
C PRO A 25 15.26 -1.73 21.84
N ILE A 26 15.10 -0.85 22.82
CA ILE A 26 16.12 0.11 23.28
C ILE A 26 16.22 0.12 24.81
N SER A 27 17.32 0.63 25.34
CA SER A 27 17.46 0.81 26.79
C SER A 27 18.20 2.10 27.11
N ARG A 28 17.76 2.80 28.16
CA ARG A 28 18.45 3.99 28.70
C ARG A 28 18.68 3.86 30.20
N PHE A 29 19.68 4.56 30.71
CA PHE A 29 19.86 4.73 32.15
C PHE A 29 19.04 5.94 32.60
N LYS A 30 18.23 5.77 33.65
CA LYS A 30 17.43 6.86 34.21
C LYS A 30 18.32 7.68 35.16
N PRO A 31 18.63 8.96 34.90
CA PRO A 31 19.28 9.80 35.89
C PRO A 31 18.31 10.08 37.04
N ARG A 32 18.80 10.06 38.30
CA ARG A 32 17.99 10.33 39.50
C ARG A 32 17.57 11.82 39.46
N GLY A 33 16.31 12.10 39.78
CA GLY A 33 15.89 13.47 40.13
C GLY A 33 16.61 13.94 41.39
N VAL A 34 16.74 15.25 41.55
CA VAL A 34 17.67 15.95 42.47
C VAL A 34 17.49 15.65 43.99
N GLU A 35 16.53 14.82 44.42
CA GLU A 35 16.11 14.81 45.83
C GLU A 35 16.57 13.64 46.73
N GLU A 36 17.40 12.70 46.29
CA GLU A 36 17.86 11.64 47.21
C GLU A 36 19.37 11.40 47.13
N GLN A 37 20.10 12.00 48.07
CA GLN A 37 21.48 11.65 48.42
C GLN A 37 21.47 10.49 49.42
N SER A 38 21.94 9.32 48.99
CA SER A 38 22.80 8.39 49.76
C SER A 38 22.81 7.00 49.10
N ASN A 39 24.01 6.42 49.09
CA ASN A 39 24.41 5.08 48.63
C ASN A 39 24.59 4.86 47.12
N ALA A 40 25.85 4.67 46.75
CA ALA A 40 26.35 4.36 45.43
C ALA A 40 26.03 2.90 45.02
N MET A 41 25.90 2.72 43.70
CA MET A 41 25.59 1.48 42.95
C MET A 41 24.11 1.06 42.92
N ASN A 42 23.34 1.63 41.99
CA ASN A 42 22.35 0.91 41.14
C ASN A 42 21.62 1.89 40.20
N ALA A 43 22.17 2.14 39.00
CA ALA A 43 21.45 2.83 37.94
C ALA A 43 20.42 1.87 37.31
N THR A 44 19.13 2.07 37.55
CA THR A 44 18.07 1.18 37.04
C THR A 44 17.96 1.32 35.51
N ARG A 45 18.28 0.25 34.79
CA ARG A 45 18.18 0.19 33.32
C ARG A 45 16.71 0.19 32.90
N GLN A 46 16.26 1.25 32.23
CA GLN A 46 14.89 1.35 31.72
C GLN A 46 14.83 0.80 30.28
N LYS A 47 14.00 -0.23 30.06
CA LYS A 47 13.70 -0.76 28.73
C LYS A 47 12.67 0.13 28.02
N GLY A 48 12.86 0.37 26.74
CA GLY A 48 11.97 1.11 25.85
C GLY A 48 11.88 0.47 24.48
N ILE A 49 11.08 1.08 23.62
CA ILE A 49 10.86 0.64 22.24
C ILE A 49 11.05 1.82 21.31
N ARG A 50 11.79 1.63 20.23
CA ARG A 50 11.95 2.58 19.14
C ARG A 50 11.03 2.21 17.99
N ILE A 51 10.15 3.14 17.64
CA ILE A 51 9.26 3.06 16.48
C ILE A 51 9.87 3.96 15.40
N VAL A 52 10.31 3.38 14.29
CA VAL A 52 10.79 4.13 13.12
C VAL A 52 9.58 4.71 12.36
N THR A 53 9.75 5.83 11.67
CA THR A 53 8.65 6.53 10.98
C THR A 53 8.34 6.00 9.58
N ASP A 54 8.67 4.74 9.28
CA ASP A 54 8.17 4.12 8.06
C ASP A 54 6.66 3.83 8.17
N SER A 55 5.98 3.81 7.01
CA SER A 55 4.52 3.66 6.94
C SER A 55 3.99 2.43 7.69
N GLY A 56 4.70 1.30 7.61
CA GLY A 56 4.28 0.05 8.27
C GLY A 56 4.36 0.15 9.79
N SER A 57 5.46 0.70 10.31
CA SER A 57 5.66 0.91 11.74
C SER A 57 4.67 1.92 12.33
N VAL A 58 4.43 3.03 11.64
CA VAL A 58 3.47 4.07 12.06
C VAL A 58 2.05 3.50 12.09
N SER A 59 1.61 2.87 10.99
CA SER A 59 0.27 2.27 10.91
C SER A 59 0.06 1.20 11.98
N SER A 60 1.06 0.33 12.24
CA SER A 60 0.98 -0.68 13.30
C SER A 60 0.83 -0.04 14.69
N ALA A 61 1.55 1.04 14.97
CA ALA A 61 1.46 1.75 16.24
C ALA A 61 0.11 2.45 16.42
N LEU A 62 -0.39 3.17 15.41
CA LEU A 62 -1.67 3.87 15.47
C LEU A 62 -2.84 2.90 15.64
N ARG A 63 -2.81 1.75 14.95
CA ARG A 63 -3.87 0.75 15.01
C ARG A 63 -3.92 -0.03 16.33
N TRP A 64 -2.78 -0.27 16.96
CA TRP A 64 -2.70 -1.25 18.07
C TRP A 64 -2.23 -0.68 19.40
N ALA A 65 -1.60 0.49 19.46
CA ALA A 65 -1.17 1.06 20.74
C ALA A 65 -2.37 1.59 21.53
N SER A 66 -2.62 1.03 22.71
CA SER A 66 -3.73 1.44 23.58
C SER A 66 -3.50 2.80 24.24
N ASP A 67 -2.25 3.21 24.42
CA ASP A 67 -1.86 4.48 25.02
C ASP A 67 -1.98 5.64 24.02
N GLU A 68 -2.88 6.59 24.32
CA GLU A 68 -3.18 7.75 23.48
C GLU A 68 -1.96 8.64 23.23
N GLU A 69 -1.14 8.89 24.24
CA GLU A 69 0.02 9.76 24.09
C GLU A 69 1.12 9.08 23.25
N VAL A 70 1.19 7.75 23.25
CA VAL A 70 2.02 7.02 22.27
C VAL A 70 1.49 7.24 20.86
N ARG A 71 0.18 7.05 20.62
CA ARG A 71 -0.42 7.25 19.28
C ARG A 71 -0.19 8.68 18.79
N ARG A 72 -0.41 9.68 19.65
CA ARG A 72 -0.16 11.10 19.35
C ARG A 72 1.30 11.36 18.96
N GLN A 73 2.27 10.88 19.75
CA GLN A 73 3.68 11.08 19.43
C GLN A 73 4.06 10.45 18.10
N VAL A 74 3.59 9.22 17.84
CA VAL A 74 3.85 8.52 16.59
C VAL A 74 3.18 9.22 15.41
N TYR A 75 1.93 9.66 15.55
CA TYR A 75 1.20 10.40 14.52
C TYR A 75 1.90 11.71 14.17
N VAL A 76 2.24 12.52 15.17
CA VAL A 76 2.86 13.83 14.96
C VAL A 76 4.23 13.68 14.32
N VAL A 77 5.07 12.76 14.80
CA VAL A 77 6.42 12.57 14.23
C VAL A 77 6.35 11.88 12.87
N GLY A 78 5.44 10.94 12.67
CA GLY A 78 5.22 10.26 11.38
C GLY A 78 4.66 11.16 10.28
N ASN A 79 3.86 12.18 10.64
CA ASN A 79 3.35 13.20 9.73
C ASN A 79 4.13 14.53 9.79
N SER A 80 5.29 14.54 10.45
CA SER A 80 6.18 15.71 10.46
C SER A 80 7.30 15.52 9.45
N GLU A 81 7.40 16.45 8.51
CA GLU A 81 8.56 16.53 7.62
C GLU A 81 9.71 17.35 8.23
N PRO A 82 10.96 17.14 7.77
CA PRO A 82 12.07 18.07 8.04
C PRO A 82 11.68 19.50 7.66
N ARG A 83 11.99 20.47 8.53
CA ARG A 83 11.65 21.90 8.25
C ARG A 83 12.37 22.42 7.03
N GLU A 84 13.52 21.82 6.72
CA GLU A 84 14.33 22.05 5.54
C GLU A 84 13.54 21.78 4.25
N ASN A 85 12.55 20.87 4.26
CA ASN A 85 11.70 20.61 3.09
C ASN A 85 10.74 21.76 2.78
N ILE A 86 10.44 22.64 3.74
CA ILE A 86 9.52 23.78 3.50
C ILE A 86 10.13 24.72 2.45
N GLY A 87 11.40 25.10 2.61
CA GLY A 87 12.09 25.96 1.63
C GLY A 87 12.21 25.29 0.26
N VAL A 88 12.48 23.98 0.22
CA VAL A 88 12.53 23.21 -1.03
C VAL A 88 11.15 23.17 -1.72
N LEU A 89 10.07 23.05 -0.95
CA LEU A 89 8.71 23.08 -1.49
C LEU A 89 8.36 24.44 -2.05
N ASP A 90 8.72 25.53 -1.37
CA ASP A 90 8.52 26.90 -1.86
C ASP A 90 9.26 27.11 -3.19
N GLU A 91 10.55 26.75 -3.25
CA GLU A 91 11.34 26.82 -4.49
C GLU A 91 10.75 25.94 -5.61
N LEU A 92 10.21 24.76 -5.28
CA LEU A 92 9.58 23.87 -6.24
C LEU A 92 8.27 24.44 -6.78
N ILE A 93 7.48 25.13 -5.95
CA ILE A 93 6.23 25.78 -6.36
C ILE A 93 6.57 26.93 -7.32
N ASP A 94 7.55 27.77 -6.97
CA ASP A 94 7.99 28.89 -7.80
C ASP A 94 8.53 28.40 -9.15
N ALA A 95 9.40 27.39 -9.15
CA ALA A 95 9.96 26.80 -10.36
C ALA A 95 8.88 26.18 -11.26
N ARG A 96 7.86 25.53 -10.66
CA ARG A 96 6.72 24.96 -11.41
C ARG A 96 5.83 26.04 -12.01
N ASP A 97 5.62 27.15 -11.31
CA ASP A 97 4.86 28.29 -11.81
C ASP A 97 5.59 28.97 -12.98
N GLU A 98 6.89 29.24 -12.83
CA GLU A 98 7.73 29.77 -13.92
C GLU A 98 7.68 28.86 -15.14
N PHE A 99 7.93 27.56 -14.94
CA PHE A 99 7.89 26.56 -16.02
C PHE A 99 6.54 26.53 -16.74
N ALA A 100 5.43 26.59 -16.00
CA ALA A 100 4.10 26.59 -16.58
C ALA A 100 3.85 27.86 -17.42
N LYS A 101 4.25 29.03 -16.92
CA LYS A 101 4.13 30.31 -17.64
C LYS A 101 4.96 30.34 -18.91
N THR A 102 6.20 29.82 -18.89
CA THR A 102 7.04 29.69 -20.09
C THR A 102 6.39 28.79 -21.14
N MET A 103 5.69 27.73 -20.71
CA MET A 103 4.93 26.82 -21.58
C MET A 103 3.54 27.38 -21.99
N GLY A 104 3.26 28.66 -21.69
CA GLY A 104 2.01 29.33 -22.02
C GLY A 104 0.79 28.83 -21.25
N CYS A 105 0.98 28.26 -20.07
CA CYS A 105 -0.10 27.84 -19.16
C CYS A 105 -0.30 28.87 -18.05
N ARG A 106 -1.50 28.96 -17.48
CA ARG A 106 -1.79 29.85 -16.35
C ARG A 106 -1.27 29.32 -15.02
N SER A 107 -1.12 28.00 -14.91
CA SER A 107 -0.62 27.32 -13.71
C SER A 107 0.00 25.97 -14.07
N TYR A 108 0.79 25.43 -13.14
CA TYR A 108 1.34 24.08 -13.30
C TYR A 108 0.24 23.00 -13.34
N ALA A 109 -0.89 23.20 -12.67
CA ALA A 109 -2.02 22.28 -12.74
C ALA A 109 -2.60 22.21 -14.16
N GLU A 110 -2.74 23.36 -14.84
CA GLU A 110 -3.18 23.40 -16.24
C GLU A 110 -2.16 22.72 -17.17
N PHE A 111 -0.87 22.93 -16.94
CA PHE A 111 0.16 22.20 -17.68
C PHE A 111 0.07 20.69 -17.47
N ALA A 112 -0.04 20.24 -16.22
CA ALA A 112 -0.02 18.84 -15.83
C ALA A 112 -1.28 18.07 -16.27
N ILE A 113 -2.41 18.76 -16.43
CA ILE A 113 -3.69 18.13 -16.81
C ILE A 113 -3.89 17.98 -18.31
N ARG A 114 -3.21 18.78 -19.16
CA ARG A 114 -3.24 18.64 -20.63
C ARG A 114 -3.14 17.20 -21.14
N PRO A 115 -2.24 16.34 -20.61
CA PRO A 115 -2.18 14.93 -21.01
C PRO A 115 -3.27 14.03 -20.42
N ASN A 116 -4.05 14.49 -19.44
CA ASN A 116 -4.99 13.67 -18.68
C ASN A 116 -6.41 13.75 -19.26
N MET A 117 -7.27 12.79 -18.90
CA MET A 117 -8.66 12.75 -19.36
C MET A 117 -9.52 13.89 -18.84
N ALA A 118 -9.18 14.43 -17.67
CA ALA A 118 -10.04 15.38 -16.97
C ALA A 118 -10.18 16.74 -17.70
N ALA A 119 -9.54 16.92 -18.86
CA ALA A 119 -9.70 18.01 -19.84
C ALA A 119 -9.37 19.44 -19.35
N SER A 120 -9.68 19.80 -18.10
CA SER A 120 -9.35 21.09 -17.49
C SER A 120 -9.27 21.00 -15.95
N VAL A 121 -8.66 22.01 -15.34
CA VAL A 121 -8.58 22.14 -13.88
C VAL A 121 -9.96 22.32 -13.26
N ASP A 122 -10.85 23.05 -13.92
CA ASP A 122 -12.21 23.31 -13.45
C ASP A 122 -13.03 22.01 -13.33
N VAL A 123 -12.88 21.09 -14.29
CA VAL A 123 -13.54 19.77 -14.25
C VAL A 123 -13.05 18.95 -13.06
N VAL A 124 -11.74 18.98 -12.76
CA VAL A 124 -11.20 18.29 -11.58
C VAL A 124 -11.74 18.90 -10.29
N MET A 125 -11.74 20.22 -10.17
CA MET A 125 -12.24 20.90 -8.97
C MET A 125 -13.74 20.66 -8.77
N SER A 126 -14.55 20.71 -9.84
CA SER A 126 -15.97 20.36 -9.78
C SER A 126 -16.15 18.91 -9.31
N PHE A 127 -15.45 17.96 -9.93
CA PHE A 127 -15.53 16.56 -9.56
C PHE A 127 -15.17 16.31 -8.08
N LEU A 128 -14.10 16.94 -7.58
CA LEU A 128 -13.69 16.79 -6.17
C LEU A 128 -14.71 17.39 -5.20
N ASN A 129 -15.30 18.53 -5.54
CA ASN A 129 -16.32 19.18 -4.73
C ASN A 129 -17.63 18.38 -4.73
N ASP A 130 -18.10 17.96 -5.91
CA ASP A 130 -19.31 17.14 -6.07
C ASP A 130 -19.17 15.80 -5.33
N LEU A 131 -18.00 15.17 -5.43
CA LEU A 131 -17.70 13.94 -4.67
C LEU A 131 -17.71 14.21 -3.17
N SER A 132 -17.06 15.30 -2.71
CA SER A 132 -17.05 15.68 -1.29
C SER A 132 -18.46 15.89 -0.77
N ASP A 133 -19.30 16.64 -1.50
CA ASP A 133 -20.69 16.92 -1.12
C ASP A 133 -21.54 15.63 -1.09
N THR A 134 -21.33 14.74 -2.06
CA THR A 134 -22.04 13.46 -2.15
C THR A 134 -21.71 12.52 -0.98
N VAL A 135 -20.44 12.44 -0.56
CA VAL A 135 -20.01 11.53 0.51
C VAL A 135 -20.11 12.14 1.91
N ARG A 136 -20.28 13.47 2.02
CA ARG A 136 -20.22 14.20 3.30
C ARG A 136 -21.17 13.64 4.35
N HIS A 137 -22.43 13.40 3.98
CA HIS A 137 -23.42 12.86 4.92
C HIS A 137 -22.97 11.54 5.54
N LYS A 138 -22.51 10.60 4.72
CA LYS A 138 -22.03 9.29 5.20
C LYS A 138 -20.74 9.42 6.00
N ALA A 139 -19.83 10.29 5.58
CA ALA A 139 -18.60 10.56 6.32
C ALA A 139 -18.89 11.13 7.71
N ASP A 140 -19.84 12.06 7.83
CA ASP A 140 -20.28 12.62 9.10
C ASP A 140 -20.95 11.56 9.99
N GLU A 141 -21.78 10.68 9.42
CA GLU A 141 -22.38 9.54 10.14
C GLU A 141 -21.31 8.59 10.70
N GLU A 142 -20.33 8.19 9.87
CA GLU A 142 -19.23 7.32 10.28
C GLU A 142 -18.34 7.97 11.33
N PHE A 143 -17.98 9.25 11.15
CA PHE A 143 -17.19 10.02 12.11
C PHE A 143 -17.90 10.12 13.47
N ASN A 144 -19.20 10.43 13.48
CA ASN A 144 -20.00 10.49 14.70
C ASN A 144 -20.11 9.11 15.36
N THR A 145 -20.24 8.04 14.57
CA THR A 145 -20.27 6.65 15.08
C THR A 145 -18.97 6.31 15.82
N ILE A 146 -17.82 6.66 15.25
CA ILE A 146 -16.50 6.43 15.86
C ILE A 146 -16.35 7.29 17.13
N LYS A 147 -16.75 8.57 17.06
CA LYS A 147 -16.73 9.50 18.20
C LYS A 147 -17.56 8.98 19.38
N ASP A 148 -18.78 8.52 19.13
CA ASP A 148 -19.65 7.97 20.17
C ASP A 148 -19.12 6.64 20.73
N PHE A 149 -18.48 5.81 19.89
CA PHE A 149 -17.81 4.62 20.37
C PHE A 149 -16.63 4.94 21.29
N LYS A 150 -15.80 5.94 20.95
CA LYS A 150 -14.73 6.44 21.83
C LYS A 150 -15.30 6.91 23.17
N ARG A 151 -16.36 7.73 23.18
CA ARG A 151 -17.01 8.21 24.40
C ARG A 151 -17.45 7.05 25.32
N ARG A 152 -18.08 6.02 24.75
CA ARG A 152 -18.52 4.82 25.49
C ARG A 152 -17.34 4.07 26.12
N VAL A 153 -16.26 3.86 25.39
CA VAL A 153 -15.10 3.10 25.89
C VAL A 153 -14.27 3.90 26.90
N CYS A 154 -14.19 5.22 26.74
CA CYS A 154 -13.41 6.11 27.59
C CYS A 154 -14.19 6.66 28.80
N ASN A 155 -15.43 6.19 29.05
CA ASN A 155 -16.31 6.68 30.12
C ASN A 155 -16.44 8.22 30.14
N ASP A 156 -16.63 8.82 28.96
CA ASP A 156 -16.83 10.27 28.76
C ASP A 156 -15.68 11.19 29.22
N LYS A 157 -14.48 10.64 29.45
CA LYS A 157 -13.29 11.43 29.84
C LYS A 157 -12.58 12.12 28.68
N SER A 158 -12.85 11.71 27.44
CA SER A 158 -12.24 12.23 26.21
C SER A 158 -13.30 12.23 25.12
N ALA A 159 -13.85 13.41 24.83
CA ALA A 159 -15.06 13.56 24.03
C ALA A 159 -14.82 13.73 22.53
N ASP A 160 -13.64 14.26 22.14
CA ASP A 160 -13.32 14.57 20.75
C ASP A 160 -12.43 13.51 20.11
N LEU A 161 -12.69 13.21 18.83
CA LEU A 161 -11.92 12.25 18.05
C LEU A 161 -10.74 12.97 17.43
N GLU A 162 -9.53 12.60 17.83
CA GLU A 162 -8.29 13.20 17.32
C GLU A 162 -7.76 12.38 16.12
N PRO A 163 -6.92 12.96 15.25
CA PRO A 163 -6.39 12.25 14.07
C PRO A 163 -5.61 10.97 14.38
N TRP A 164 -5.02 10.86 15.59
CA TRP A 164 -4.29 9.66 16.03
C TRP A 164 -5.18 8.58 16.67
N ASP A 165 -6.48 8.81 16.74
CA ASP A 165 -7.45 7.90 17.34
C ASP A 165 -8.21 7.06 16.32
N GLU A 166 -8.38 7.58 15.10
CA GLU A 166 -9.21 6.99 14.04
C GLU A 166 -8.91 5.50 13.82
N ASP A 167 -7.68 5.15 13.46
CA ASP A 167 -7.26 3.76 13.18
C ASP A 167 -7.49 2.81 14.37
N TYR A 168 -7.25 3.30 15.60
CA TYR A 168 -7.39 2.51 16.82
C TYR A 168 -8.85 2.17 17.10
N PHE A 169 -9.73 3.18 17.07
CA PHE A 169 -11.15 2.98 17.36
C PHE A 169 -11.86 2.25 16.22
N ILE A 170 -11.52 2.51 14.94
CA ILE A 170 -12.03 1.71 13.82
C ILE A 170 -11.62 0.24 13.99
N GLY A 171 -10.37 -0.03 14.33
CA GLY A 171 -9.88 -1.39 14.59
C GLY A 171 -10.67 -2.08 15.70
N MET A 172 -10.86 -1.39 16.83
CA MET A 172 -11.61 -1.90 17.98
C MET A 172 -13.10 -2.09 17.67
N MET A 173 -13.73 -1.18 16.93
CA MET A 173 -15.12 -1.33 16.45
C MET A 173 -15.26 -2.57 15.57
N LYS A 174 -14.37 -2.74 14.58
CA LYS A 174 -14.38 -3.91 13.69
C LYS A 174 -14.23 -5.22 14.48
N SER A 175 -13.32 -5.26 15.45
CA SER A 175 -13.16 -6.42 16.35
C SER A 175 -14.36 -6.67 17.26
N SER A 176 -15.10 -5.62 17.65
CA SER A 176 -16.31 -5.78 18.48
C SER A 176 -17.56 -6.17 17.69
N ALA A 177 -17.65 -5.75 16.42
CA ALA A 177 -18.81 -5.97 15.56
C ALA A 177 -18.72 -7.26 14.74
N HIS A 178 -17.51 -7.74 14.43
CA HIS A 178 -17.31 -8.91 13.58
C HIS A 178 -16.42 -9.94 14.28
N THR A 179 -16.93 -11.16 14.42
CA THR A 179 -16.22 -12.32 14.99
C THR A 179 -15.19 -12.96 14.05
N VAL A 180 -14.96 -12.37 12.88
CA VAL A 180 -14.14 -12.98 11.84
C VAL A 180 -12.66 -12.78 12.18
N ASP A 181 -12.01 -13.87 12.59
CA ASP A 181 -10.58 -13.90 12.84
C ASP A 181 -9.81 -13.79 11.50
N PRO A 182 -9.02 -12.73 11.26
CA PRO A 182 -8.25 -12.57 10.03
C PRO A 182 -7.29 -13.74 9.76
N SER A 183 -6.81 -14.42 10.81
CA SER A 183 -5.95 -15.59 10.67
C SER A 183 -6.70 -16.81 10.13
N VAL A 184 -7.97 -16.95 10.47
CA VAL A 184 -8.88 -17.99 9.93
C VAL A 184 -9.21 -17.68 8.48
N VAL A 185 -9.48 -16.43 8.12
CA VAL A 185 -9.73 -16.03 6.73
C VAL A 185 -8.50 -16.28 5.86
N ALA A 186 -7.32 -15.84 6.32
CA ALA A 186 -6.06 -16.08 5.60
C ALA A 186 -5.78 -17.57 5.39
N SER A 187 -6.41 -18.42 6.21
CA SER A 187 -6.29 -19.86 6.11
C SER A 187 -6.87 -20.46 4.81
N TYR A 188 -7.86 -19.78 4.23
CA TYR A 188 -8.53 -20.15 2.98
C TYR A 188 -7.82 -19.60 1.73
N PHE A 189 -6.83 -18.72 1.89
CA PHE A 189 -6.11 -18.07 0.79
C PHE A 189 -4.62 -18.45 0.74
N PRO A 190 -4.27 -19.73 0.51
CA PRO A 190 -2.90 -20.08 0.18
C PRO A 190 -2.53 -19.51 -1.20
N LEU A 191 -1.34 -18.91 -1.30
CA LEU A 191 -0.88 -18.18 -2.49
C LEU A 191 -1.02 -18.98 -3.79
N SER A 192 -0.73 -20.28 -3.75
CA SER A 192 -0.86 -21.15 -4.92
C SER A 192 -2.30 -21.27 -5.43
N GLN A 193 -3.29 -21.25 -4.54
CA GLN A 193 -4.71 -21.27 -4.93
C GLN A 193 -5.17 -19.90 -5.40
N CYS A 194 -4.66 -18.81 -4.82
CA CYS A 194 -4.92 -17.46 -5.33
C CYS A 194 -4.45 -17.31 -6.78
N ILE A 195 -3.23 -17.79 -7.11
CA ILE A 195 -2.71 -17.77 -8.49
C ILE A 195 -3.56 -18.63 -9.43
N LYS A 196 -4.02 -19.81 -8.99
CA LYS A 196 -4.95 -20.63 -9.77
C LYS A 196 -6.29 -19.94 -10.01
N GLY A 197 -6.83 -19.27 -9.00
CA GLY A 197 -8.05 -18.47 -9.11
C GLY A 197 -7.91 -17.35 -10.14
N LEU A 198 -6.76 -16.66 -10.15
CA LEU A 198 -6.44 -15.68 -11.20
C LEU A 198 -6.47 -16.29 -12.59
N ASN A 199 -5.91 -17.50 -12.77
CA ASN A 199 -5.93 -18.18 -14.06
C ASN A 199 -7.37 -18.49 -14.53
N VAL A 200 -8.22 -19.01 -13.63
CA VAL A 200 -9.64 -19.30 -13.94
C VAL A 200 -10.40 -18.04 -14.36
N LEU A 201 -10.12 -16.90 -13.71
CA LEU A 201 -10.74 -15.62 -14.07
C LEU A 201 -10.31 -15.15 -15.46
N VAL A 202 -9.02 -15.30 -15.79
CA VAL A 202 -8.49 -14.88 -17.10
C VAL A 202 -9.03 -15.76 -18.22
N GLU A 203 -9.15 -17.06 -17.97
CA GLU A 203 -9.78 -18.01 -18.89
C GLU A 203 -11.24 -17.64 -19.14
N SER A 204 -11.99 -17.36 -18.07
CA SER A 204 -13.42 -17.03 -18.16
C SER A 204 -13.69 -15.69 -18.85
N LEU A 205 -12.83 -14.69 -18.62
CA LEU A 205 -13.04 -13.33 -19.11
C LEU A 205 -12.45 -13.09 -20.51
N PHE A 206 -11.31 -13.71 -20.80
CA PHE A 206 -10.50 -13.42 -21.99
C PHE A 206 -10.22 -14.66 -22.86
N GLY A 207 -10.66 -15.85 -22.46
CA GLY A 207 -10.38 -17.09 -23.20
C GLY A 207 -8.89 -17.48 -23.23
N ALA A 208 -8.06 -16.84 -22.39
CA ALA A 208 -6.61 -17.05 -22.35
C ALA A 208 -6.20 -17.70 -21.03
N THR A 209 -5.11 -18.45 -21.04
CA THR A 209 -4.62 -19.21 -19.88
C THR A 209 -3.14 -18.96 -19.63
N PHE A 210 -2.77 -18.96 -18.36
CA PHE A 210 -1.38 -18.90 -17.94
C PHE A 210 -0.77 -20.29 -17.83
N HIS A 211 0.38 -20.47 -18.45
CA HIS A 211 1.20 -21.67 -18.35
C HIS A 211 2.57 -21.33 -17.79
N GLN A 212 3.04 -22.13 -16.83
CA GLN A 212 4.41 -21.99 -16.35
C GLN A 212 5.38 -22.46 -17.42
N VAL A 213 6.36 -21.62 -17.75
CA VAL A 213 7.39 -21.90 -18.74
C VAL A 213 8.77 -21.89 -18.07
N PRO A 214 9.71 -22.75 -18.51
CA PRO A 214 11.06 -22.75 -17.97
C PRO A 214 11.76 -21.42 -18.27
N MET A 215 12.60 -20.99 -17.33
CA MET A 215 13.52 -19.88 -17.53
C MET A 215 14.81 -20.39 -18.15
N GLY A 216 15.40 -19.63 -19.07
CA GLY A 216 16.72 -19.92 -19.63
C GLY A 216 17.86 -19.67 -18.64
N ASP A 217 19.05 -20.11 -19.00
CA ASP A 217 20.25 -19.94 -18.18
C ASP A 217 20.54 -18.46 -17.93
N GLY A 218 20.62 -18.07 -16.65
CA GLY A 218 20.87 -16.70 -16.22
C GLY A 218 19.69 -15.73 -16.38
N GLU A 219 18.51 -16.20 -16.80
CA GLU A 219 17.33 -15.34 -16.98
C GLU A 219 16.72 -14.87 -15.65
N SER A 220 16.80 -15.70 -14.61
CA SER A 220 16.22 -15.39 -13.29
C SER A 220 17.17 -14.59 -12.40
N TRP A 221 16.65 -13.54 -11.75
CA TRP A 221 17.36 -12.79 -10.71
C TRP A 221 17.24 -13.43 -9.31
N HIS A 222 16.35 -14.40 -9.11
CA HIS A 222 16.19 -15.07 -7.82
C HIS A 222 15.52 -16.46 -7.95
N PRO A 223 15.94 -17.49 -7.19
CA PRO A 223 15.42 -18.86 -7.34
C PRO A 223 13.90 -19.02 -7.18
N ASN A 224 13.27 -18.17 -6.38
CA ASN A 224 11.82 -18.21 -6.13
C ASN A 224 10.98 -17.48 -7.18
N VAL A 225 11.60 -16.90 -8.22
CA VAL A 225 10.87 -16.27 -9.33
C VAL A 225 10.33 -17.37 -10.22
N ILE A 226 9.09 -17.23 -10.68
CA ILE A 226 8.49 -18.13 -11.67
C ILE A 226 8.10 -17.34 -12.91
N LYS A 227 8.23 -17.96 -14.08
CA LYS A 227 7.86 -17.37 -15.36
C LYS A 227 6.60 -18.03 -15.89
N LEU A 228 5.63 -17.21 -16.27
CA LEU A 228 4.38 -17.62 -16.89
C LEU A 228 4.29 -17.05 -18.32
N SER A 229 3.76 -17.82 -19.26
CA SER A 229 3.27 -17.36 -20.56
C SER A 229 1.76 -17.21 -20.50
N LEU A 230 1.22 -16.11 -21.00
CA LEU A 230 -0.22 -15.97 -21.27
C LEU A 230 -0.49 -16.47 -22.68
N HIS A 231 -1.32 -17.49 -22.84
CA HIS A 231 -1.59 -18.15 -24.11
C HIS A 231 -3.07 -18.05 -24.46
N HIS A 232 -3.38 -17.71 -25.71
CA HIS A 232 -4.74 -17.76 -26.25
C HIS A 232 -4.81 -18.81 -27.36
N PRO A 233 -5.83 -19.70 -27.38
CA PRO A 233 -5.90 -20.79 -28.34
C PRO A 233 -5.78 -20.36 -29.82
N ASP A 234 -6.35 -19.21 -30.18
CA ASP A 234 -6.39 -18.73 -31.56
C ASP A 234 -5.22 -17.78 -31.92
N GLU A 235 -4.64 -17.09 -30.93
CA GLU A 235 -3.63 -16.04 -31.16
C GLU A 235 -2.21 -16.48 -30.77
N GLY A 236 -2.09 -17.60 -30.05
CA GLY A 236 -0.84 -18.08 -29.48
C GLY A 236 -0.43 -17.31 -28.22
N ASP A 237 0.87 -17.18 -28.00
CA ASP A 237 1.40 -16.49 -26.82
C ASP A 237 1.16 -14.98 -26.91
N LEU A 238 0.50 -14.44 -25.88
CA LEU A 238 0.15 -13.04 -25.75
C LEU A 238 1.20 -12.23 -25.00
N GLY A 239 2.08 -12.87 -24.23
CA GLY A 239 3.15 -12.23 -23.47
C GLY A 239 3.67 -13.08 -22.31
N PHE A 240 4.73 -12.61 -21.66
CA PHE A 240 5.38 -13.30 -20.54
C PHE A 240 5.36 -12.47 -19.26
N MET A 241 5.20 -13.14 -18.13
CA MET A 241 5.18 -12.52 -16.82
C MET A 241 6.07 -13.29 -15.84
N TYR A 242 6.96 -12.56 -15.16
CA TYR A 242 7.68 -13.08 -14.00
C TYR A 242 6.91 -12.75 -12.72
N LEU A 243 6.75 -13.74 -11.85
CA LEU A 243 6.14 -13.57 -10.54
C LEU A 243 7.24 -13.66 -9.47
N ASP A 244 7.46 -12.55 -8.77
CA ASP A 244 8.37 -12.45 -7.64
C ASP A 244 7.58 -12.06 -6.39
N LEU A 245 7.00 -13.05 -5.71
CA LEU A 245 5.91 -12.81 -4.74
C LEU A 245 6.34 -12.83 -3.27
N TYR A 246 7.51 -13.37 -2.96
CA TYR A 246 7.98 -13.54 -1.57
C TYR A 246 8.85 -12.37 -1.10
N SER A 247 8.68 -11.96 0.16
CA SER A 247 9.53 -10.95 0.79
C SER A 247 10.96 -11.45 1.00
N ARG A 248 11.95 -10.57 0.79
CA ARG A 248 13.37 -10.83 1.10
C ARG A 248 14.12 -9.53 1.34
N LYS A 249 15.24 -9.60 2.08
CA LYS A 249 16.10 -8.45 2.36
C LYS A 249 16.63 -7.84 1.05
N GLY A 250 16.52 -6.53 0.90
CA GLY A 250 17.02 -5.78 -0.26
C GLY A 250 16.10 -5.79 -1.49
N LYS A 251 14.94 -6.44 -1.42
CA LYS A 251 13.89 -6.36 -2.46
C LYS A 251 13.09 -5.07 -2.32
N TYR A 252 12.52 -4.59 -3.43
CA TYR A 252 11.52 -3.53 -3.43
C TYR A 252 10.42 -3.83 -2.39
N PRO A 253 10.09 -2.91 -1.46
CA PRO A 253 9.25 -3.21 -0.30
C PRO A 253 7.73 -3.23 -0.59
N GLY A 254 7.28 -2.70 -1.73
CA GLY A 254 5.87 -2.65 -2.09
C GLY A 254 5.40 -3.79 -2.98
N CYS A 255 4.12 -3.78 -3.32
CA CYS A 255 3.58 -4.55 -4.45
C CYS A 255 3.55 -3.64 -5.68
N ALA A 256 4.07 -4.11 -6.80
CA ALA A 256 4.13 -3.33 -8.03
C ALA A 256 4.28 -4.22 -9.27
N HIS A 257 3.65 -3.76 -10.35
CA HIS A 257 3.89 -4.22 -11.70
C HIS A 257 5.00 -3.41 -12.39
N PHE A 258 5.97 -4.11 -13.00
CA PHE A 258 7.05 -3.53 -13.79
C PHE A 258 7.05 -4.04 -15.23
N ALA A 259 7.08 -3.13 -16.20
CA ALA A 259 7.30 -3.48 -17.60
C ALA A 259 8.80 -3.67 -17.89
N ILE A 260 9.21 -4.87 -18.29
CA ILE A 260 10.58 -5.18 -18.72
C ILE A 260 10.71 -4.91 -20.23
N ARG A 261 9.72 -5.36 -21.00
CA ARG A 261 9.64 -5.15 -22.45
C ARG A 261 8.22 -4.78 -22.83
N GLY A 262 8.05 -3.66 -23.52
CA GLY A 262 6.75 -3.23 -24.02
C GLY A 262 6.32 -4.00 -25.27
N GLY A 263 5.01 -4.22 -25.39
CA GLY A 263 4.40 -4.74 -26.61
C GLY A 263 4.45 -3.70 -27.74
N ARG A 264 4.92 -4.10 -28.93
CA ARG A 264 4.94 -3.22 -30.10
C ARG A 264 4.95 -3.99 -31.41
N ARG A 265 4.45 -3.37 -32.48
CA ARG A 265 4.61 -3.91 -33.84
C ARG A 265 6.03 -3.62 -34.32
N LEU A 266 6.75 -4.65 -34.77
CA LEU A 266 8.10 -4.50 -35.33
C LEU A 266 8.04 -4.31 -36.85
N SER A 267 7.17 -5.06 -37.51
CA SER A 267 6.92 -5.00 -38.95
C SER A 267 5.50 -5.48 -39.25
N GLY A 268 5.10 -5.53 -40.54
CA GLY A 268 3.75 -5.89 -40.96
C GLY A 268 3.13 -7.04 -40.16
N THR A 269 3.76 -8.21 -40.13
CA THR A 269 3.21 -9.39 -39.43
C THR A 269 3.89 -9.71 -38.10
N ASN A 270 5.00 -9.04 -37.75
CA ASN A 270 5.77 -9.38 -36.56
C ASN A 270 5.42 -8.46 -35.38
N TYR A 271 4.93 -9.07 -34.30
CA TYR A 271 4.61 -8.38 -33.05
C TYR A 271 5.59 -8.78 -31.94
N GLN A 272 6.20 -7.80 -31.29
CA GLN A 272 7.03 -8.02 -30.12
C GLN A 272 6.14 -8.22 -28.90
N LEU A 273 6.18 -9.41 -28.31
CA LEU A 273 5.39 -9.72 -27.12
C LEU A 273 5.89 -8.96 -25.88
N PRO A 274 4.97 -8.46 -25.04
CA PRO A 274 5.32 -7.81 -23.78
C PRO A 274 5.94 -8.81 -22.80
N ILE A 275 6.85 -8.30 -21.97
CA ILE A 275 7.44 -9.02 -20.83
C ILE A 275 7.33 -8.11 -19.61
N ILE A 276 6.76 -8.65 -18.54
CA ILE A 276 6.51 -7.89 -17.30
C ILE A 276 6.97 -8.67 -16.07
N ALA A 277 7.11 -7.98 -14.95
CA ALA A 277 7.34 -8.58 -13.64
C ALA A 277 6.32 -8.07 -12.62
N LEU A 278 5.63 -9.00 -11.96
CA LEU A 278 4.77 -8.74 -10.83
C LEU A 278 5.56 -9.00 -9.55
N VAL A 279 5.80 -7.94 -8.78
CA VAL A 279 6.63 -7.99 -7.58
C VAL A 279 5.74 -7.73 -6.37
N CYS A 280 5.67 -8.69 -5.45
CA CYS A 280 4.95 -8.58 -4.17
C CYS A 280 5.83 -9.00 -2.99
N ASN A 281 5.39 -8.74 -1.75
CA ASN A 281 6.17 -9.02 -0.54
C ASN A 281 5.42 -9.90 0.47
N PHE A 282 4.83 -11.00 0.00
CA PHE A 282 4.12 -11.91 0.89
C PHE A 282 5.09 -12.65 1.81
N SER A 283 4.72 -12.70 3.09
CA SER A 283 5.50 -13.41 4.10
C SER A 283 5.25 -14.91 4.00
N SER A 284 6.33 -15.69 3.92
CA SER A 284 6.28 -17.14 4.01
C SER A 284 6.89 -17.57 5.34
N SER A 285 6.23 -18.51 6.03
CA SER A 285 6.80 -19.15 7.21
C SER A 285 7.55 -20.41 6.81
N ARG A 286 8.86 -20.46 7.10
CA ARG A 286 9.72 -21.66 7.12
C ARG A 286 9.41 -22.72 6.04
N GLY A 287 9.38 -22.33 4.76
CA GLY A 287 9.25 -23.26 3.63
C GLY A 287 7.81 -23.69 3.29
N LEU A 288 6.79 -23.13 3.96
CA LEU A 288 5.39 -23.33 3.63
C LEU A 288 4.89 -22.24 2.67
N THR A 289 3.91 -22.59 1.83
CA THR A 289 3.21 -21.65 0.94
C THR A 289 2.69 -20.46 1.74
N ALA A 290 2.93 -19.25 1.25
CA ALA A 290 2.40 -18.03 1.89
C ALA A 290 0.87 -18.09 1.97
N ARG A 291 0.32 -17.62 3.09
CA ARG A 291 -1.13 -17.50 3.32
C ARG A 291 -1.44 -16.02 3.33
N LEU A 292 -2.31 -15.60 2.43
CA LEU A 292 -2.61 -14.20 2.19
C LEU A 292 -3.79 -13.78 3.05
N ASN A 293 -3.72 -12.62 3.69
CA ASN A 293 -4.91 -12.01 4.24
C ASN A 293 -5.76 -11.38 3.12
N HIS A 294 -6.96 -10.90 3.43
CA HIS A 294 -7.85 -10.29 2.44
C HIS A 294 -7.20 -9.11 1.70
N CYS A 295 -6.53 -8.20 2.42
CA CYS A 295 -5.85 -7.05 1.83
C CYS A 295 -4.69 -7.47 0.91
N ASP A 296 -3.97 -8.55 1.25
CA ASP A 296 -2.92 -9.12 0.39
C ASP A 296 -3.52 -9.68 -0.90
N VAL A 297 -4.70 -10.31 -0.83
CA VAL A 297 -5.43 -10.82 -2.00
C VAL A 297 -5.90 -9.66 -2.88
N GLU A 298 -6.53 -8.65 -2.30
CA GLU A 298 -6.94 -7.43 -3.00
C GLU A 298 -5.75 -6.79 -3.73
N THR A 299 -4.62 -6.66 -3.03
CA THR A 299 -3.39 -6.08 -3.60
C THR A 299 -2.84 -6.94 -4.74
N LEU A 300 -2.84 -8.27 -4.58
CA LEU A 300 -2.41 -9.19 -5.63
C LEU A 300 -3.27 -9.02 -6.89
N PHE A 301 -4.60 -8.97 -6.72
CA PHE A 301 -5.55 -8.82 -7.82
C PHE A 301 -5.44 -7.44 -8.47
N HIS A 302 -5.23 -6.39 -7.68
CA HIS A 302 -4.99 -5.04 -8.16
C HIS A 302 -3.79 -4.98 -9.11
N GLU A 303 -2.63 -5.48 -8.66
CA GLU A 303 -1.40 -5.49 -9.44
C GLU A 303 -1.47 -6.46 -10.64
N PHE A 304 -2.19 -7.57 -10.48
CA PHE A 304 -2.44 -8.49 -11.59
C PHE A 304 -3.34 -7.88 -12.68
N GLY A 305 -4.28 -7.00 -12.32
CA GLY A 305 -5.02 -6.19 -13.30
C GLY A 305 -4.10 -5.34 -14.15
N HIS A 306 -3.07 -4.73 -13.54
CA HIS A 306 -2.03 -3.97 -14.26
C HIS A 306 -1.19 -4.85 -15.19
N ALA A 307 -0.87 -6.07 -14.72
CA ALA A 307 -0.17 -7.07 -15.49
C ALA A 307 -0.98 -7.50 -16.72
N LEU A 308 -2.26 -7.83 -16.56
CA LEU A 308 -3.15 -8.22 -17.66
C LEU A 308 -3.32 -7.10 -18.68
N HIS A 309 -3.53 -5.87 -18.21
CA HIS A 309 -3.60 -4.71 -19.10
C HIS A 309 -2.37 -4.65 -20.01
N SER A 310 -1.18 -4.84 -19.43
CA SER A 310 0.08 -4.81 -20.16
C SER A 310 0.21 -6.00 -21.12
N LEU A 311 -0.16 -7.21 -20.70
CA LEU A 311 -0.05 -8.41 -21.52
C LEU A 311 -1.03 -8.44 -22.71
N LEU A 312 -2.26 -7.95 -22.51
CA LEU A 312 -3.32 -7.94 -23.53
C LEU A 312 -3.23 -6.72 -24.46
N SER A 313 -2.48 -5.69 -24.10
CA SER A 313 -2.32 -4.49 -24.94
C SER A 313 -1.67 -4.81 -26.29
N ARG A 314 -2.28 -4.34 -27.37
CA ARG A 314 -1.78 -4.47 -28.75
C ARG A 314 -1.52 -3.11 -29.39
N THR A 315 -0.44 -2.47 -28.96
CA THR A 315 -0.04 -1.14 -29.47
C THR A 315 0.92 -1.24 -30.65
N VAL A 316 0.82 -0.32 -31.61
CA VAL A 316 1.79 -0.20 -32.72
C VAL A 316 3.14 0.30 -32.20
N PHE A 317 3.14 1.36 -31.38
CA PHE A 317 4.34 1.95 -30.81
C PHE A 317 4.50 1.62 -29.33
N CYS A 318 5.75 1.36 -28.92
CA CYS A 318 6.10 1.05 -27.53
C CYS A 318 5.74 2.17 -26.53
N TRP A 319 5.67 3.41 -27.00
CA TRP A 319 5.37 4.55 -26.14
C TRP A 319 3.93 4.51 -25.60
N PHE A 320 2.96 4.04 -26.40
CA PHE A 320 1.57 3.92 -25.98
C PHE A 320 1.34 2.78 -24.97
N PHE A 321 2.21 1.77 -24.97
CA PHE A 321 2.20 0.69 -23.98
C PHE A 321 2.29 1.20 -22.54
N ILE A 322 3.12 2.22 -22.30
CA ILE A 322 3.38 2.75 -20.95
C ILE A 322 2.36 3.85 -20.56
N GLN A 323 1.80 4.58 -21.54
CA GLN A 323 0.94 5.74 -21.24
C GLN A 323 -0.43 5.37 -20.70
N VAL A 324 -1.06 4.29 -21.17
CA VAL A 324 -2.37 3.86 -20.64
C VAL A 324 -2.22 3.42 -19.17
N ILE A 325 -1.08 2.82 -18.84
CA ILE A 325 -0.72 2.40 -17.47
C ILE A 325 -0.61 3.59 -16.50
N LYS A 326 -0.22 4.78 -16.95
CA LYS A 326 -0.17 5.97 -16.07
C LYS A 326 -1.49 6.75 -15.97
N ARG A 327 -2.44 6.55 -16.91
CA ARG A 327 -3.58 7.47 -17.10
C ARG A 327 -4.96 6.85 -16.89
N PHE A 328 -5.09 5.52 -16.92
CA PHE A 328 -6.39 4.82 -16.89
C PHE A 328 -6.47 3.67 -15.88
N LEU A 329 -5.35 3.36 -15.24
CA LEU A 329 -5.09 2.03 -14.68
C LEU A 329 -5.90 1.74 -13.40
N HIS A 330 -6.28 2.76 -12.64
CA HIS A 330 -7.13 2.60 -11.46
C HIS A 330 -8.59 2.21 -11.80
N ILE A 331 -9.08 2.42 -13.03
CA ILE A 331 -10.44 2.02 -13.41
C ILE A 331 -10.51 0.50 -13.63
N LEU A 332 -9.57 -0.06 -14.40
CA LEU A 332 -9.55 -1.51 -14.66
C LEU A 332 -9.14 -2.28 -13.40
N SER A 333 -8.16 -1.78 -12.66
CA SER A 333 -7.74 -2.38 -11.39
C SER A 333 -8.78 -2.22 -10.27
N GLY A 334 -9.48 -1.08 -10.24
CA GLY A 334 -10.68 -0.88 -9.43
C GLY A 334 -11.84 -1.81 -9.83
N SER A 335 -11.99 -2.12 -11.12
CA SER A 335 -12.96 -3.11 -11.60
C SER A 335 -12.58 -4.53 -11.17
N THR A 336 -11.29 -4.88 -11.12
CA THR A 336 -10.80 -6.15 -10.56
C THR A 336 -11.00 -6.23 -9.04
N LEU A 337 -10.86 -5.11 -8.32
CA LEU A 337 -11.24 -4.99 -6.91
C LEU A 337 -12.74 -5.19 -6.69
N ILE A 338 -13.59 -4.70 -7.60
CA ILE A 338 -15.03 -5.00 -7.61
C ILE A 338 -15.27 -6.50 -7.74
N PHE A 339 -14.50 -7.23 -8.57
CA PHE A 339 -14.59 -8.69 -8.64
C PHE A 339 -14.11 -9.41 -7.37
N ALA A 340 -13.10 -8.91 -6.67
CA ALA A 340 -12.70 -9.44 -5.36
C ALA A 340 -13.81 -9.25 -4.31
N GLY A 341 -14.46 -8.07 -4.30
CA GLY A 341 -15.61 -7.78 -3.44
C GLY A 341 -16.89 -8.54 -3.80
N ILE A 342 -17.18 -8.74 -5.09
CA ILE A 342 -18.34 -9.49 -5.58
C ILE A 342 -18.13 -11.00 -5.40
N SER A 343 -16.90 -11.52 -5.55
CA SER A 343 -16.63 -12.93 -5.30
C SER A 343 -16.76 -13.29 -3.82
N ALA A 344 -16.47 -12.36 -2.89
CA ALA A 344 -16.77 -12.54 -1.47
C ALA A 344 -18.29 -12.57 -1.17
N PHE A 345 -19.10 -11.88 -1.98
CA PHE A 345 -20.57 -11.87 -1.86
C PHE A 345 -21.25 -13.09 -2.51
N LEU A 346 -20.61 -13.74 -3.48
CA LEU A 346 -21.13 -14.95 -4.14
C LEU A 346 -20.84 -16.25 -3.39
N TRP A 347 -20.18 -16.17 -2.23
CA TRP A 347 -19.86 -17.30 -1.35
C TRP A 347 -20.42 -17.14 0.07
N TYR A 348 -21.55 -16.43 0.21
CA TYR A 348 -22.40 -16.42 1.41
C TYR A 348 -23.83 -16.88 1.10
#